data_AF-A0A920WBA4-F1
#
_entry.id   AF-A0A920WBA4-F1
#
_cell.length_a   1.000
_cell.length_b   1.000
_cell.length_c   1.000
_cell.angle_alpha   90.00
_cell.angle_beta   90.00
_cell.angle_gamma   90.00
#
_symmetry.space_group_name_H-M   'P 1'
#
loop_
_entity.id
_entity.type
_entity.pdbx_description
1 polymer ?
#
loop_
_entity_poly.entity_id
_entity_poly.type
_entity_poly.pdbx_seq_one_letter_code
_entity_poly.pdbx_strand_id
1 'polypeptide(L)'
;MGLCLEDTEYKDGVLSHKSDPELRLTFDQLSRRLNGTGGPIVGRGTANPGGVGNAFGLHIVDVEVDPDTGKVEILRFTAIQDCGKAIHPSYVEGQIQGGAVQGIGWALNEEYFLSDQGQMMNSSFLDYRMPTSLDLP
;
A
#
# COMPACT_ATOMS: atom_id res chain seq x y z
N MET A 1 13.87 -24.72 -33.57
CA MET A 1 14.53 -25.25 -32.37
C MET A 1 13.55 -25.04 -31.23
N GLY A 2 12.81 -26.09 -30.88
CA GLY A 2 11.72 -26.00 -29.89
C GLY A 2 12.28 -26.31 -28.51
N LEU A 3 12.41 -25.30 -27.66
CA LEU A 3 12.68 -25.50 -26.24
C LEU A 3 11.35 -25.84 -25.55
N CYS A 4 11.38 -26.79 -24.62
CA CYS A 4 10.23 -27.06 -23.77
C CYS A 4 10.06 -25.90 -22.78
N LEU A 5 8.82 -25.47 -22.52
CA LEU A 5 8.51 -24.42 -21.54
C LEU A 5 9.03 -24.79 -20.14
N GLU A 6 9.00 -26.07 -19.81
CA GLU A 6 9.44 -26.60 -18.51
C GLU A 6 10.95 -26.44 -18.28
N ASP A 7 11.74 -26.40 -19.36
CA ASP A 7 13.20 -26.28 -19.33
C ASP A 7 13.68 -24.82 -19.43
N THR A 8 12.75 -23.87 -19.44
CA THR A 8 13.05 -22.45 -19.65
C THR A 8 12.77 -21.63 -18.37
N GLU A 9 13.55 -20.60 -18.13
CA GLU A 9 13.33 -19.62 -17.06
C GLU A 9 13.41 -18.19 -17.60
N TYR A 10 12.70 -17.26 -16.97
CA TYR A 10 12.77 -15.83 -17.29
C TYR A 10 13.18 -15.05 -16.05
N LYS A 11 14.31 -14.35 -16.15
CA LYS A 11 14.86 -13.54 -15.06
C LYS A 11 15.54 -12.30 -15.62
N ASP A 12 15.27 -11.15 -15.00
CA ASP A 12 15.92 -9.86 -15.31
C ASP A 12 15.91 -9.50 -16.81
N GLY A 13 14.80 -9.81 -17.51
CA GLY A 13 14.67 -9.52 -18.93
C GLY A 13 15.32 -10.55 -19.87
N VAL A 14 15.80 -11.68 -19.35
CA VAL A 14 16.45 -12.74 -20.13
C VAL A 14 15.68 -14.04 -19.98
N LEU A 15 15.38 -14.68 -21.11
CA LEU A 15 14.86 -16.03 -21.19
C LEU A 15 16.05 -16.99 -21.41
N SER A 16 16.25 -17.97 -20.53
CA SER A 16 17.37 -18.93 -20.58
C SER A 16 16.91 -20.37 -20.40
N HIS A 17 17.66 -21.30 -20.97
CA HIS A 17 17.51 -22.72 -20.67
C HIS A 17 18.15 -23.05 -19.32
N LYS A 18 17.46 -23.83 -18.48
CA LYS A 18 17.89 -24.12 -17.10
C LYS A 18 19.23 -24.86 -17.01
N SER A 19 19.57 -25.66 -18.01
CA SER A 19 20.77 -26.53 -18.00
C SER A 19 21.84 -26.12 -19.01
N ASP A 20 21.51 -25.24 -19.96
CA ASP A 20 22.44 -24.84 -21.03
C ASP A 20 22.52 -23.30 -21.08
N PRO A 21 23.56 -22.70 -20.49
CA PRO A 21 23.68 -21.25 -20.38
C PRO A 21 23.97 -20.54 -21.72
N GLU A 22 24.32 -21.28 -22.77
CA GLU A 22 24.48 -20.72 -24.12
C GLU A 22 23.12 -20.48 -24.79
N LEU A 23 22.08 -21.21 -24.39
CA LEU A 23 20.73 -21.07 -24.91
C LEU A 23 19.96 -19.99 -24.12
N ARG A 24 20.17 -18.74 -24.52
CA ARG A 24 19.49 -17.57 -23.93
C ARG A 24 19.15 -16.50 -24.96
N LEU A 25 18.06 -15.78 -24.69
CA LEU A 25 17.64 -14.62 -25.46
C LEU A 25 17.14 -13.53 -24.52
N THR A 26 17.53 -12.29 -24.79
CA THR A 26 16.96 -11.13 -24.10
C THR A 26 15.55 -10.85 -24.58
N PHE A 27 14.76 -10.14 -23.76
CA PHE A 27 13.42 -9.69 -24.11
C PHE A 27 13.42 -8.82 -25.38
N ASP A 28 14.43 -7.97 -25.59
CA ASP A 28 14.61 -7.19 -26.83
C ASP A 28 14.86 -8.09 -28.05
N GLN A 29 15.73 -9.10 -27.92
CA GLN A 29 15.98 -10.04 -29.01
C GLN A 29 14.72 -10.86 -29.37
N LEU A 30 13.92 -11.22 -28.36
CA LEU A 30 12.64 -11.91 -28.56
C LEU A 30 11.61 -10.99 -29.23
N SER A 31 11.48 -9.75 -28.75
CA SER A 31 10.49 -8.80 -29.27
C SER A 31 10.71 -8.47 -30.75
N ARG A 32 11.97 -8.36 -31.19
CA ARG A 32 12.33 -8.15 -32.61
C ARG A 32 11.94 -9.31 -33.52
N ARG A 33 11.81 -10.53 -32.98
CA ARG A 33 11.46 -11.73 -33.74
C ARG A 33 9.96 -11.95 -33.85
N LEU A 34 9.12 -11.18 -33.15
CA LEU A 34 7.67 -11.40 -33.05
C LEU A 34 6.97 -11.52 -34.42
N ASN A 35 7.29 -10.65 -35.37
CA ASN A 35 6.69 -10.70 -36.71
C ASN A 35 7.00 -12.02 -37.46
N GLY A 36 8.13 -12.66 -37.16
CA GLY A 36 8.51 -13.95 -37.72
C GLY A 36 7.96 -15.16 -36.94
N THR A 37 7.41 -14.95 -35.74
CA THR A 37 6.97 -16.02 -34.83
C THR A 37 5.47 -16.01 -34.54
N GLY A 38 4.66 -15.27 -35.31
CA GLY A 38 3.21 -15.24 -35.16
C GLY A 38 2.59 -13.83 -35.00
N GLY A 39 3.41 -12.78 -35.04
CA GLY A 39 2.95 -11.39 -34.99
C GLY A 39 2.86 -10.82 -33.57
N PRO A 40 2.13 -9.71 -33.39
CA PRO A 40 1.98 -9.05 -32.10
C PRO A 40 1.36 -9.94 -31.02
N ILE A 41 1.86 -9.86 -29.79
CA ILE A 41 1.31 -10.56 -28.64
C ILE A 41 0.32 -9.63 -27.92
N VAL A 42 -0.90 -10.12 -27.70
CA VAL A 42 -1.92 -9.45 -26.88
C VAL A 42 -2.37 -10.42 -25.80
N GLY A 43 -2.29 -9.99 -24.54
CA GLY A 43 -2.74 -10.76 -23.39
C GLY A 43 -3.93 -10.10 -22.69
N ARG A 44 -4.89 -10.91 -22.24
CA ARG A 44 -5.98 -10.48 -21.35
C ARG A 44 -6.02 -11.40 -20.14
N GLY A 45 -6.04 -10.82 -18.94
CA GLY A 45 -6.21 -11.54 -17.69
C GLY A 45 -7.38 -10.94 -16.91
N THR A 46 -8.17 -11.81 -16.29
CA THR A 46 -9.17 -11.45 -15.28
C THR A 46 -8.91 -12.33 -14.07
N ALA A 47 -8.90 -11.73 -12.88
CA ALA A 47 -8.82 -12.46 -11.63
C ALA A 47 -10.09 -12.21 -10.82
N ASN A 48 -10.65 -13.26 -10.24
CA ASN A 48 -11.67 -13.17 -9.21
C ASN A 48 -11.10 -13.84 -7.95
N PRO A 49 -10.60 -13.06 -6.98
CA PRO A 49 -10.01 -13.62 -5.77
C PRO A 49 -11.00 -14.54 -5.05
N GLY A 50 -10.60 -15.77 -4.75
CA GLY A 50 -11.46 -16.79 -4.15
C GLY A 50 -11.76 -16.58 -2.65
N GLY A 51 -11.24 -15.52 -2.05
CA GLY A 51 -11.39 -15.22 -0.63
C GLY A 51 -10.65 -13.95 -0.22
N VAL A 52 -10.73 -13.63 1.07
CA VAL A 52 -10.10 -12.44 1.66
C VAL A 52 -8.66 -12.76 2.05
N GLY A 53 -7.72 -11.90 1.64
CA GLY A 53 -6.37 -11.89 2.21
C GLY A 53 -6.41 -11.21 3.57
N ASN A 54 -5.90 -11.88 4.60
CA ASN A 54 -5.80 -11.27 5.93
C ASN A 54 -4.65 -10.26 5.95
N ALA A 55 -4.89 -9.12 6.59
CA ALA A 55 -3.88 -8.14 6.95
C ALA A 55 -4.01 -7.87 8.45
N PHE A 56 -2.89 -7.66 9.13
CA PHE A 56 -2.86 -7.42 10.57
C PHE A 56 -2.15 -6.12 10.87
N GLY A 57 -2.59 -5.45 11.92
CA GLY A 57 -1.99 -4.21 12.40
C GLY A 57 -1.92 -4.19 13.91
N LEU A 58 -0.85 -3.61 14.44
CA LEU A 58 -0.67 -3.29 15.85
C LEU A 58 -0.13 -1.86 15.96
N HIS A 59 -0.75 -1.08 16.82
CA HIS A 59 -0.33 0.28 17.13
C HIS A 59 -0.03 0.39 18.62
N ILE A 60 1.12 0.96 18.95
CA ILE A 60 1.54 1.27 20.32
C ILE A 60 1.76 2.78 20.38
N VAL A 61 1.08 3.45 21.30
CA VAL A 61 1.08 4.92 21.39
C VAL A 61 1.46 5.32 22.80
N ASP A 62 2.52 6.12 22.90
CA ASP A 62 2.92 6.77 24.15
C ASP A 62 2.28 8.15 24.18
N VAL A 63 1.55 8.46 25.25
CA VAL A 63 0.83 9.73 25.40
C VAL A 63 1.10 10.37 26.75
N GLU A 64 1.11 11.70 26.77
CA GLU A 64 1.07 12.50 28.00
C GLU A 64 -0.30 13.17 28.12
N VAL A 65 -0.84 13.23 29.33
CA VAL A 65 -2.13 13.89 29.60
C VAL A 65 -1.94 14.92 30.69
N ASP A 66 -2.27 16.17 30.38
CA ASP A 66 -2.34 17.24 31.37
C ASP A 66 -3.60 17.07 32.23
N PRO A 67 -3.48 16.83 33.56
CA PRO A 67 -4.63 16.57 34.41
C PRO A 67 -5.51 17.81 34.67
N ASP A 68 -4.97 19.02 34.49
CA ASP A 68 -5.71 20.26 34.74
C ASP A 68 -6.54 20.68 33.50
N THR A 69 -6.03 20.41 32.29
CA THR A 69 -6.68 20.80 31.02
C THR A 69 -7.32 19.64 30.26
N GLY A 70 -6.93 18.40 30.56
CA GLY A 70 -7.31 17.21 29.79
C GLY A 70 -6.63 17.11 28.42
N LYS A 71 -5.68 18.01 28.09
CA LYS A 71 -4.96 17.98 26.82
C LYS A 71 -4.11 16.71 26.73
N VAL A 72 -4.25 15.99 25.63
CA VAL A 72 -3.45 14.80 25.31
C VAL A 72 -2.38 15.16 24.29
N GLU A 73 -1.13 14.82 24.56
CA GLU A 73 0.00 14.95 23.65
C GLU A 73 0.50 13.56 23.23
N ILE A 74 0.64 13.33 21.93
CA ILE A 74 1.20 12.09 21.39
C ILE A 74 2.72 12.22 21.38
N LEU A 75 3.40 11.48 22.27
CA LEU A 75 4.85 11.51 22.38
C LEU A 75 5.52 10.62 21.34
N ARG A 76 4.90 9.48 21.03
CA ARG A 76 5.43 8.51 20.07
C ARG A 76 4.32 7.60 19.56
N PHE A 77 4.36 7.30 18.26
CA PHE A 77 3.46 6.35 17.62
C PHE A 77 4.26 5.26 16.91
N THR A 78 4.11 4.01 17.34
CA THR A 78 4.75 2.85 16.69
C THR A 78 3.69 2.04 15.97
N ALA A 79 3.82 1.96 14.64
CA ALA A 79 2.93 1.18 13.80
C ALA A 79 3.62 -0.06 13.23
N ILE A 80 2.96 -1.21 13.38
CA ILE A 80 3.42 -2.51 12.89
C ILE A 80 2.28 -3.08 12.04
N GLN A 81 2.54 -3.30 10.74
CA GLN A 81 1.51 -3.79 9.83
C GLN A 81 2.03 -4.92 8.95
N ASP A 82 1.34 -6.06 8.98
CA ASP A 82 1.46 -7.12 7.99
C ASP A 82 0.53 -6.80 6.80
N CYS A 83 1.14 -6.38 5.70
CA CYS A 83 0.46 -6.09 4.43
C CYS A 83 0.69 -7.19 3.38
N GLY A 84 1.23 -8.35 3.78
CA GLY A 84 1.73 -9.36 2.86
C GLY A 84 2.95 -8.85 2.08
N LYS A 85 2.85 -8.78 0.75
CA LYS A 85 3.95 -8.29 -0.09
C LYS A 85 3.81 -6.80 -0.35
N ALA A 86 4.67 -6.02 0.28
CA ALA A 86 4.86 -4.61 -0.08
C ALA A 86 5.43 -4.51 -1.52
N ILE A 87 4.57 -4.18 -2.49
CA ILE A 87 4.96 -3.99 -3.88
C ILE A 87 5.83 -2.73 -4.02
N HIS A 88 5.44 -1.66 -3.33
CA HIS A 88 6.20 -0.42 -3.25
C HIS A 88 6.37 0.01 -1.78
N PRO A 89 7.48 -0.38 -1.12
CA PRO A 89 7.65 -0.21 0.33
C PRO A 89 7.38 1.19 0.86
N SER A 90 7.93 2.24 0.22
CA SER A 90 7.72 3.62 0.68
C SER A 90 6.28 4.12 0.57
N TYR A 91 5.48 3.54 -0.35
CA TYR A 91 4.07 3.92 -0.47
C TYR A 91 3.24 3.23 0.60
N VAL A 92 3.58 1.97 0.93
CA VAL A 92 2.99 1.26 2.06
C VAL A 92 3.28 2.01 3.36
N GLU A 93 4.51 2.47 3.55
CA GLU A 93 4.88 3.30 4.71
C GLU A 93 4.05 4.58 4.78
N GLY A 94 3.90 5.32 3.67
CA GLY A 94 3.05 6.51 3.62
C GLY A 94 1.58 6.24 3.93
N GLN A 95 1.05 5.08 3.55
CA GLN A 95 -0.31 4.66 3.92
C GLN A 95 -0.44 4.37 5.41
N ILE A 96 0.55 3.72 6.01
CA ILE A 96 0.58 3.45 7.46
C ILE A 96 0.62 4.76 8.23
N GLN A 97 1.48 5.70 7.82
CA GLN A 97 1.56 7.04 8.42
C GLN A 97 0.24 7.81 8.28
N GLY A 98 -0.34 7.87 7.08
CA GLY A 98 -1.60 8.56 6.85
C GLY A 98 -2.76 7.97 7.66
N GLY A 99 -2.84 6.63 7.73
CA GLY A 99 -3.85 5.94 8.54
C GLY A 99 -3.67 6.18 10.04
N ALA A 100 -2.43 6.23 10.54
CA ALA A 100 -2.14 6.57 11.93
C ALA A 100 -2.60 8.00 12.26
N VAL A 101 -2.29 8.97 11.40
CA VAL A 101 -2.73 10.38 11.57
C VAL A 101 -4.26 10.48 11.60
N GLN A 102 -4.94 9.81 10.67
CA GLN A 102 -6.40 9.80 10.63
C GLN A 102 -6.99 9.16 11.90
N GLY A 103 -6.41 8.07 12.38
CA GLY A 103 -6.82 7.42 13.63
C GLY A 103 -6.63 8.32 14.86
N ILE A 104 -5.53 9.08 14.93
CA ILE A 104 -5.30 10.08 15.98
C ILE A 104 -6.36 11.18 15.91
N GLY A 105 -6.68 11.68 14.71
CA GLY A 105 -7.73 12.67 14.48
C GLY A 105 -9.07 12.24 15.07
N TRP A 106 -9.53 11.04 14.71
CA TRP A 106 -10.78 10.47 15.24
C TRP A 106 -10.76 10.22 16.74
N ALA A 107 -9.60 9.88 17.31
CA ALA A 107 -9.50 9.59 18.74
C ALA A 107 -9.56 10.85 19.61
N LEU A 108 -9.02 11.98 19.12
CA LEU A 108 -8.76 13.15 19.96
C LEU A 108 -9.49 14.44 19.52
N ASN A 109 -9.72 14.64 18.22
CA ASN A 109 -10.05 15.95 17.68
C ASN A 109 -11.32 15.98 16.83
N GLU A 110 -11.62 14.89 16.13
CA GLU A 110 -12.66 14.83 15.11
C GLU A 110 -13.95 14.22 15.66
N GLU A 111 -15.04 14.96 15.59
CA GLU A 111 -16.39 14.49 15.90
C GLU A 111 -17.38 15.17 14.95
N TYR A 112 -18.49 14.50 14.60
CA TYR A 112 -19.60 15.16 13.91
C TYR A 112 -20.58 15.72 14.94
N PHE A 113 -20.71 17.04 14.98
CA PHE A 113 -21.68 17.68 15.87
C PHE A 113 -22.97 18.00 15.09
N LEU A 114 -24.02 17.23 15.36
CA LEU A 114 -25.34 17.40 14.75
C LEU A 114 -26.27 18.14 15.70
N SER A 115 -26.97 19.16 15.20
CA SER A 115 -28.06 19.80 15.94
C SER A 115 -29.32 18.94 15.97
N ASP A 116 -30.27 19.28 16.84
CA ASP A 116 -31.59 18.63 16.93
C ASP A 116 -32.40 18.72 15.63
N GLN A 117 -32.04 19.63 14.73
CA GLN A 117 -32.66 19.80 13.40
C GLN A 117 -31.95 18.99 12.31
N GLY A 118 -30.94 18.20 12.67
CA GLY A 118 -30.15 17.37 11.76
C GLY A 118 -29.09 18.13 10.96
N GLN A 119 -28.72 19.35 11.37
CA GLN A 119 -27.67 20.13 10.70
C GLN A 119 -26.31 19.86 11.34
N MET A 120 -25.26 19.71 10.52
CA MET A 120 -23.89 19.62 10.99
C MET A 120 -23.37 21.02 11.34
N MET A 121 -23.08 21.23 12.62
CA MET A 121 -22.71 22.54 13.15
C MET A 121 -21.23 22.84 12.97
N ASN A 122 -20.38 21.80 12.85
CA ASN A 122 -18.94 21.93 12.68
C ASN A 122 -18.49 21.53 11.26
N SER A 123 -19.22 21.96 10.24
CA SER A 123 -18.94 21.61 8.84
C SER A 123 -17.74 22.33 8.22
N SER A 124 -17.02 23.14 9.01
CA SER A 124 -15.81 23.86 8.60
C SER A 124 -14.55 23.18 9.15
N PHE A 125 -13.39 23.35 8.50
CA PHE A 125 -12.11 22.85 9.02
C PHE A 125 -11.60 23.62 10.25
N LEU A 126 -12.25 24.72 10.64
CA LEU A 126 -11.96 25.39 11.90
C LEU A 126 -12.53 24.59 13.08
N ASP A 127 -13.74 24.05 12.90
CA ASP A 127 -14.51 23.42 13.97
C ASP A 127 -14.45 21.87 13.89
N TYR A 128 -14.22 21.32 12.71
CA TYR A 128 -13.81 19.93 12.51
C TYR A 128 -12.28 19.87 12.49
N ARG A 129 -11.70 19.71 13.68
CA ARG A 129 -10.26 19.85 13.87
C ARG A 129 -9.53 18.61 13.37
N MET A 130 -9.09 18.64 12.12
CA MET A 130 -8.12 17.66 11.62
C MET A 130 -6.75 17.87 12.29
N PRO A 131 -5.98 16.79 12.54
CA PRO A 131 -4.61 16.91 13.00
C PRO A 131 -3.74 17.76 12.07
N THR A 132 -2.88 18.58 12.67
CA THR A 132 -1.83 19.33 11.98
C THR A 132 -0.48 18.64 12.18
N SER A 133 0.56 19.13 11.49
CA SER A 133 1.93 18.63 11.72
C SER A 133 2.47 18.91 13.12
N LEU A 134 1.82 19.77 13.91
CA LEU A 134 2.20 20.05 15.30
C LEU A 134 1.50 19.14 16.30
N ASP A 135 0.48 18.39 15.88
CA ASP A 135 -0.25 17.44 16.73
C ASP A 135 0.35 16.01 16.65
N LEU A 136 1.44 15.84 15.90
CA LEU A 136 2.06 14.56 15.57
C LEU A 136 3.52 14.51 16.04
N PRO A 137 4.02 13.33 16.45
CA PRO A 137 5.41 13.14 16.88
C PRO A 137 6.42 13.16 15.72
#